data_AF-A0A2N9XUT1-F1
#
_entry.id   AF-A0A2N9XUT1-F1
#
_cell.length_a   1.000
_cell.length_b   1.000
_cell.length_c   1.000
_cell.angle_alpha   90.00
_cell.angle_beta   90.00
_cell.angle_gamma   90.00
#
_symmetry.space_group_name_H-M   'P 1'
#
loop_
_entity.id
_entity.type
_entity.pdbx_description
1 polymer ?
#
loop_
_entity_poly.entity_id
_entity_poly.type
_entity_poly.pdbx_seq_one_letter_code
_entity_poly.pdbx_strand_id
1 'polypeptide(L)'
;MQIAKSNSRFHSIALFIVIYIICQGIVFFVHPVWQLIEKLSFVIDDLLNITGIALADGEFNPSGLWVIFGVPLLCTLIIFYLIKKLS
;
A
#
# COMPACT_ATOMS: atom_id res chain seq x y z
N MET A 1 -19.94 9.21 -32.01
CA MET A 1 -19.02 8.13 -31.59
C MET A 1 -18.15 8.61 -30.42
N GLN A 2 -18.53 8.33 -29.17
CA GLN A 2 -17.72 8.67 -27.98
C GLN A 2 -17.56 7.50 -26.97
N ILE A 3 -18.09 6.32 -27.30
CA ILE A 3 -18.22 5.19 -26.37
C ILE A 3 -16.87 4.51 -26.08
N ALA A 4 -15.88 4.62 -26.97
CA ALA A 4 -14.62 3.87 -26.85
C ALA A 4 -13.64 4.42 -25.78
N LYS A 5 -13.67 5.72 -25.45
CA LYS A 5 -12.64 6.34 -24.58
C LYS A 5 -12.94 6.20 -23.08
N SER A 6 -14.20 5.96 -22.70
CA SER A 6 -14.61 5.77 -21.30
C SER A 6 -14.15 4.42 -20.75
N ASN A 7 -14.17 3.38 -21.60
CA ASN A 7 -13.91 2.01 -21.19
C ASN A 7 -12.46 1.78 -20.70
N SER A 8 -11.47 2.44 -21.30
CA SER A 8 -10.06 2.25 -20.97
C SER A 8 -9.65 2.81 -19.60
N ARG A 9 -10.31 3.89 -19.14
CA ARG A 9 -10.09 4.43 -17.79
C ARG A 9 -10.66 3.51 -16.73
N PHE A 10 -11.88 3.01 -16.94
CA PHE A 10 -12.50 2.04 -16.04
C PHE A 10 -11.67 0.76 -15.92
N HIS A 11 -11.18 0.22 -17.04
CA HIS A 11 -10.28 -0.94 -17.02
C HIS A 11 -8.98 -0.67 -16.27
N SER A 12 -8.42 0.53 -16.42
CA SER A 12 -7.19 0.92 -15.70
C SER A 12 -7.41 1.02 -14.19
N ILE A 13 -8.52 1.60 -13.76
CA ILE A 13 -8.88 1.70 -12.34
C ILE A 13 -9.18 0.31 -11.77
N ALA A 14 -9.93 -0.52 -12.49
CA ALA A 14 -10.23 -1.88 -12.07
C ALA A 14 -8.94 -2.71 -11.91
N LEU A 15 -8.01 -2.60 -12.85
CA LEU A 15 -6.72 -3.28 -12.80
C LEU A 15 -5.88 -2.81 -11.60
N PHE A 16 -5.87 -1.51 -11.30
CA PHE A 16 -5.21 -0.97 -10.11
C PHE A 16 -5.78 -1.56 -8.82
N ILE A 17 -7.12 -1.58 -8.70
CA ILE A 17 -7.82 -2.13 -7.52
C ILE A 17 -7.51 -3.62 -7.35
N VAL A 18 -7.51 -4.39 -8.44
CA VAL A 18 -7.19 -5.83 -8.39
C VAL A 18 -5.76 -6.06 -7.90
N ILE A 19 -4.77 -5.32 -8.42
CA ILE A 19 -3.39 -5.41 -7.95
C ILE A 19 -3.30 -5.05 -6.46
N TYR A 20 -3.99 -3.98 -6.05
CA TYR A 20 -4.01 -3.57 -4.65
C TYR A 20 -4.56 -4.65 -3.73
N ILE A 21 -5.70 -5.27 -4.08
CA ILE A 21 -6.30 -6.36 -3.31
C ILE A 21 -5.34 -7.55 -3.21
N ILE A 22 -4.63 -7.88 -4.29
CA ILE A 22 -3.62 -8.96 -4.28
C ILE A 22 -2.46 -8.61 -3.34
N CYS A 23 -1.88 -7.41 -3.45
CA CYS A 23 -0.81 -6.96 -2.57
C CYS A 23 -1.25 -6.94 -1.10
N GLN A 24 -2.47 -6.49 -0.84
CA GLN A 24 -3.05 -6.47 0.51
C GLN A 24 -3.28 -7.88 1.05
N GLY A 25 -3.79 -8.79 0.21
CA GLY A 25 -3.94 -10.20 0.56
C GLY A 25 -2.59 -10.84 0.90
N ILE A 26 -1.54 -10.56 0.13
CA ILE A 26 -0.19 -11.07 0.42
C ILE A 26 0.26 -10.64 1.81
N VAL A 27 0.05 -9.38 2.21
CA VAL A 27 0.41 -8.92 3.56
C VAL A 27 -0.31 -9.71 4.65
N PHE A 28 -1.61 -9.98 4.51
CA PHE A 28 -2.39 -10.67 5.54
C PHE A 28 -2.19 -12.19 5.56
N PHE A 29 -1.97 -12.82 4.41
CA PHE A 29 -1.92 -14.28 4.30
C PHE A 29 -0.51 -14.86 4.26
N VAL A 30 0.50 -14.06 3.91
CA VAL A 30 1.90 -14.52 3.83
C VAL A 30 2.64 -14.12 5.10
N HIS A 31 2.74 -15.07 6.03
CA HIS A 31 3.35 -14.88 7.36
C HIS A 31 4.72 -14.15 7.36
N PRO A 32 5.71 -14.48 6.49
CA PRO A 32 6.97 -13.73 6.49
C PRO A 32 6.81 -12.27 6.02
N VAL A 33 5.82 -11.98 5.17
CA VAL A 33 5.53 -10.60 4.73
C VAL A 33 4.87 -9.83 5.86
N TRP A 34 3.92 -10.45 6.57
CA TRP A 34 3.31 -9.86 7.77
C TRP A 34 4.36 -9.44 8.79
N GLN A 35 5.29 -10.33 9.14
CA GLN A 35 6.38 -10.04 10.07
C GLN A 35 7.28 -8.89 9.61
N LEU A 36 7.49 -8.74 8.29
CA LEU A 36 8.28 -7.67 7.73
C LEU A 36 7.55 -6.32 7.83
N ILE A 37 6.24 -6.31 7.57
CA ILE A 37 5.36 -5.14 7.73
C ILE A 37 5.30 -4.70 9.20
N GLU A 38 5.16 -5.64 10.15
CA GLU A 38 5.22 -5.34 11.59
C GLU A 38 6.55 -4.71 11.98
N LYS A 39 7.68 -5.30 11.58
CA LYS A 39 9.01 -4.73 11.84
C LYS A 39 9.17 -3.33 11.26
N LEU A 40 8.70 -3.12 10.04
CA LEU A 40 8.76 -1.81 9.40
C LEU A 40 7.90 -0.79 10.16
N SER A 41 6.73 -1.19 10.65
CA SER A 41 5.89 -0.36 11.50
C SER A 41 6.65 0.09 12.75
N PHE A 42 7.34 -0.81 13.45
CA PHE A 42 8.11 -0.45 14.63
C PHE A 42 9.26 0.52 14.31
N VAL A 43 9.97 0.32 13.20
CA VAL A 43 11.05 1.22 12.78
C VAL A 43 10.53 2.62 12.45
N ILE A 44 9.41 2.71 11.75
CA ILE A 44 8.79 4.00 11.40
C ILE A 44 8.27 4.69 12.67
N ASP A 45 7.69 3.94 13.58
CA ASP A 45 7.22 4.46 14.86
C ASP A 45 8.36 5.04 15.70
N ASP A 46 9.47 4.31 15.82
CA ASP A 46 10.67 4.76 16.54
C ASP A 46 11.27 6.04 15.92
N LEU A 47 11.31 6.12 14.59
CA LEU A 47 11.76 7.33 13.89
C LEU A 47 10.83 8.53 14.14
N LEU A 48 9.51 8.32 14.17
CA LEU A 48 8.53 9.36 14.47
C LEU A 48 8.64 9.82 15.92
N ASN A 49 8.91 8.90 16.85
CA ASN A 49 9.16 9.21 18.25
C ASN A 49 10.43 10.05 18.42
N ILE A 50 11.55 9.68 17.77
CA ILE A 50 12.82 10.43 17.81
C ILE A 50 12.65 11.85 17.27
N THR A 51 11.87 12.02 16.20
CA THR A 51 11.65 13.34 15.58
C THR A 51 10.65 14.20 16.34
N GLY A 52 9.98 13.66 17.37
CA GLY A 52 8.94 14.35 18.12
C GLY A 52 7.65 14.59 17.31
N ILE A 53 7.52 13.92 16.16
CA ILE A 53 6.38 14.00 15.24
C ILE A 53 5.33 12.93 15.57
N ALA A 54 5.68 11.97 16.44
CA ALA A 54 4.77 10.93 16.89
C ALA A 54 3.45 11.53 17.40
N LEU A 55 2.38 11.23 16.68
CA LEU A 55 1.02 11.72 16.92
C LEU A 55 0.24 10.83 17.90
N ALA A 56 0.82 9.73 18.36
CA ALA A 56 0.16 8.80 19.26
C ALA A 56 1.04 8.50 20.47
N ASP A 57 0.53 8.88 21.63
CA ASP A 57 1.08 8.62 22.95
C ASP A 57 0.82 7.12 23.30
N GLY A 58 1.52 6.21 22.61
CA GLY A 58 1.63 4.78 22.94
C GLY A 58 0.38 3.89 22.92
N GLU A 59 -0.86 4.41 22.91
CA GLU A 59 -2.08 3.60 23.09
C GLU A 59 -2.72 3.08 21.80
N PHE A 60 -2.46 3.72 20.66
CA PHE A 60 -2.84 3.24 19.33
C PHE A 60 -1.68 3.56 18.41
N ASN A 61 -1.03 2.57 17.78
CA ASN A 61 0.04 2.83 16.80
C ASN A 61 -0.58 3.15 15.42
N PRO A 62 -0.83 4.44 15.06
CA PRO A 62 -1.33 4.78 13.73
C PRO A 62 -0.33 4.37 12.65
N SER A 63 0.96 4.35 12.98
CA SER A 63 2.08 3.87 12.16
C SER A 63 1.79 2.48 11.60
N GLY A 64 1.21 1.57 12.38
CA GLY A 64 0.81 0.23 11.94
C GLY A 64 -0.17 0.23 10.80
N LEU A 65 -1.24 1.04 10.88
CA LEU A 65 -2.26 1.10 9.82
C LEU A 65 -1.69 1.72 8.53
N TRP A 66 -0.93 2.81 8.66
CA TRP A 66 -0.28 3.43 7.50
C TRP A 66 0.68 2.48 6.81
N VAL A 67 1.39 1.63 7.57
CA VAL A 67 2.33 0.67 7.01
C VAL A 67 1.60 -0.53 6.40
N ILE A 68 0.57 -1.06 7.06
CA ILE A 68 -0.25 -2.18 6.57
C ILE A 68 -0.99 -1.85 5.28
N PHE A 69 -1.50 -0.62 5.12
CA PHE A 69 -2.25 -0.22 3.91
C PHE A 69 -1.40 0.57 2.91
N GLY A 70 -0.48 1.38 3.39
CA GLY A 70 0.35 2.26 2.57
C GLY A 70 1.47 1.52 1.84
N VAL A 71 2.12 0.53 2.46
CA VAL A 71 3.16 -0.24 1.75
C VAL A 71 2.57 -1.02 0.57
N PRO A 72 1.45 -1.77 0.71
CA PRO A 72 0.78 -2.39 -0.44
C PRO A 72 0.34 -1.39 -1.49
N LEU A 73 -0.07 -0.19 -1.09
CA LEU A 73 -0.47 0.86 -2.03
C LEU A 73 0.72 1.36 -2.86
N LEU A 74 1.88 1.58 -2.22
CA LEU A 74 3.12 1.95 -2.90
C LEU A 74 3.58 0.84 -3.86
N CYS A 75 3.56 -0.42 -3.43
CA CYS A 75 3.84 -1.55 -4.30
C CYS A 75 2.90 -1.59 -5.50
N THR A 76 1.62 -1.34 -5.28
CA THR A 76 0.61 -1.31 -6.35
C THR A 76 0.88 -0.19 -7.35
N LEU A 77 1.24 1.01 -6.89
CA LEU A 77 1.62 2.12 -7.76
C LEU A 77 2.83 1.76 -8.63
N ILE A 78 3.85 1.12 -8.05
CA ILE A 78 5.05 0.69 -8.78
C ILE A 78 4.68 -0.35 -9.83
N ILE A 79 3.96 -1.41 -9.45
CA ILE A 79 3.56 -2.49 -10.37
C ILE A 79 2.68 -1.94 -11.49
N PHE A 80 1.70 -1.12 -11.15
CA PHE A 80 0.80 -0.50 -12.12
C PHE A 80 1.55 0.40 -13.09
N TYR A 81 2.48 1.21 -12.58
CA TYR A 81 3.34 2.06 -13.41
C TYR A 81 4.21 1.23 -14.37
N LEU A 82 4.81 0.15 -13.88
CA LEU A 82 5.62 -0.75 -14.72
C LEU A 82 4.75 -1.39 -15.82
N ILE A 83 3.57 -1.91 -15.50
CA ILE A 83 2.64 -2.48 -16.49
C ILE A 83 2.28 -1.43 -17.55
N LYS A 84 1.97 -0.20 -17.13
CA LYS A 84 1.64 0.92 -18.04
C LYS A 84 2.80 1.36 -18.91
N LYS A 85 4.04 1.21 -18.43
CA LYS A 85 5.24 1.55 -19.19
C LYS A 85 5.59 0.47 -20.23
N LEU A 86 5.27 -0.79 -19.96
CA LEU A 86 5.52 -1.91 -20.86
C LEU A 86 4.40 -2.15 -21.90
N SER A 87 3.18 -1.65 -21.64
CA SER A 87 2.03 -1.77 -22.54
C SER A 87 1.91 -0.59 -23.52
#